data_AF-Q5C766-F1
#
_entry.id   AF-Q5C766-F1
#
_cell.length_a   1.000
_cell.length_b   1.000
_cell.length_c   1.000
_cell.angle_alpha   90.00
_cell.angle_beta   90.00
_cell.angle_gamma   90.00
#
_symmetry.space_group_name_H-M   'P 1'
#
loop_
_entity.id
_entity.type
_entity.pdbx_description
1 polymer ?
#
loop_
_entity_poly.entity_id
_entity_poly.type
_entity_poly.pdbx_seq_one_letter_code
_entity_poly.pdbx_strand_id
1 'polypeptide(L)'
;ELKKNISNAENSMNKLKSQIEVSEQQLETKADEMNSYWGKFNMTVDKFTDCERRNIRGLRGQVFIKMAREFLESNYVKNTKYYNDTIKGWNECLTTLDNKFQELLKHNGLLYCRNLVKGSPSNINGIGTIARKLETEILSFNGYHMMVYVLKEILEEMEYSGTTVK
;
A
#
# COMPACT_ATOMS: atom_id res chain seq x y z
N GLU A 1 -1.67 -26.39 -5.73
CA GLU A 1 -1.87 -25.45 -4.63
C GLU A 1 -1.23 -24.10 -4.94
N LEU A 2 0.06 -24.05 -5.32
CA LEU A 2 0.76 -22.81 -5.68
C LEU A 2 0.08 -22.03 -6.83
N LYS A 3 -0.25 -22.71 -7.94
CA LYS A 3 -0.98 -22.11 -9.07
C LYS A 3 -2.34 -21.51 -8.66
N LYS A 4 -3.04 -22.17 -7.72
CA LYS A 4 -4.32 -21.69 -7.17
C LYS A 4 -4.11 -20.44 -6.31
N ASN A 5 -3.06 -20.41 -5.49
CA ASN A 5 -2.72 -19.25 -4.66
C ASN A 5 -2.35 -18.03 -5.50
N ILE A 6 -1.58 -18.24 -6.58
CA ILE A 6 -1.26 -17.18 -7.57
C ILE A 6 -2.55 -16.64 -8.17
N SER A 7 -3.42 -17.50 -8.70
CA SER A 7 -4.68 -17.09 -9.30
C SER A 7 -5.60 -16.33 -8.31
N ASN A 8 -5.69 -16.78 -7.06
CA ASN A 8 -6.46 -16.09 -6.02
C ASN A 8 -5.91 -14.69 -5.71
N ALA A 9 -4.58 -14.55 -5.65
CA ALA A 9 -3.93 -13.27 -5.43
C ALA A 9 -4.13 -12.32 -6.62
N GLU A 10 -4.04 -12.82 -7.86
CA GLU A 10 -4.35 -12.06 -9.08
C GLU A 10 -5.80 -11.58 -9.12
N ASN A 11 -6.75 -12.44 -8.76
CA ASN A 11 -8.16 -12.06 -8.66
C ASN A 11 -8.37 -10.96 -7.60
N SER A 12 -7.66 -11.04 -6.47
CA SER A 12 -7.70 -10.01 -5.42
C SER A 12 -7.10 -8.68 -5.91
N MET A 13 -5.99 -8.71 -6.65
CA MET A 13 -5.42 -7.51 -7.28
C MET A 13 -6.37 -6.85 -8.26
N ASN A 14 -7.00 -7.64 -9.14
CA ASN A 14 -7.95 -7.11 -10.12
C ASN A 14 -9.12 -6.39 -9.44
N LYS A 15 -9.63 -6.98 -8.35
CA LYS A 15 -10.68 -6.34 -7.55
C LYS A 15 -10.19 -5.04 -6.89
N LEU A 16 -8.99 -5.05 -6.32
CA LEU A 16 -8.39 -3.87 -5.69
C LEU A 16 -8.14 -2.75 -6.70
N LYS A 17 -7.72 -3.07 -7.92
CA LYS A 17 -7.52 -2.08 -8.98
C LYS A 17 -8.80 -1.29 -9.25
N SER A 18 -9.92 -1.97 -9.44
CA SER A 18 -11.22 -1.28 -9.63
C SER A 18 -11.64 -0.48 -8.39
N GLN A 19 -11.31 -0.95 -7.18
CA GLN A 19 -11.60 -0.19 -5.95
C GLN A 19 -10.77 1.08 -5.85
N ILE A 20 -9.49 1.02 -6.21
CA ILE A 20 -8.58 2.18 -6.28
C ILE A 20 -9.15 3.22 -7.24
N GLU A 21 -9.49 2.83 -8.46
CA GLU A 21 -10.07 3.74 -9.47
C GLU A 21 -11.33 4.45 -8.95
N VAL A 22 -12.23 3.71 -8.28
CA VAL A 22 -13.44 4.28 -7.68
C VAL A 22 -13.10 5.23 -6.52
N SER A 23 -12.18 4.83 -5.63
CA SER A 23 -11.76 5.65 -4.49
C SER A 23 -11.04 6.93 -4.93
N GLU A 24 -10.27 6.89 -6.02
CA GLU A 24 -9.64 8.07 -6.65
C GLU A 24 -10.69 9.03 -7.17
N GLN A 25 -11.65 8.56 -7.98
CA GLN A 25 -12.74 9.38 -8.49
C GLN A 25 -13.59 9.99 -7.37
N GLN A 26 -13.87 9.22 -6.31
CA GLN A 26 -14.57 9.72 -5.13
C GLN A 26 -13.79 10.81 -4.41
N LEU A 27 -12.46 10.66 -4.30
CA LEU A 27 -11.60 11.64 -3.66
C LEU A 27 -11.56 12.94 -4.46
N GLU A 28 -11.39 12.86 -5.77
CA GLU A 28 -11.38 14.00 -6.70
C GLU A 28 -12.71 14.76 -6.65
N THR A 29 -13.83 14.05 -6.82
CA THR A 29 -15.17 14.65 -6.76
C THR A 29 -15.39 15.38 -5.43
N LYS A 30 -15.01 14.75 -4.31
CA LYS A 30 -15.16 15.36 -2.99
C LYS A 30 -14.23 16.54 -2.78
N ALA A 31 -13.01 16.47 -3.33
CA ALA A 31 -12.06 17.57 -3.29
C ALA A 31 -12.60 18.79 -4.04
N ASP A 32 -13.13 18.59 -5.24
CA ASP A 32 -13.71 19.66 -6.08
C ASP A 32 -14.93 20.29 -5.43
N GLU A 33 -15.85 19.48 -4.92
CA GLU A 33 -17.00 19.95 -4.14
C GLU A 33 -16.53 20.86 -2.99
N MET A 34 -15.52 20.42 -2.23
CA MET A 34 -15.05 21.16 -1.06
C MET A 34 -14.23 22.40 -1.41
N ASN A 35 -13.40 22.36 -2.45
CA ASN A 35 -12.60 23.50 -2.91
C ASN A 35 -13.49 24.69 -3.27
N SER A 36 -14.70 24.46 -3.81
CA SER A 36 -15.68 25.52 -4.07
C SER A 36 -16.15 26.27 -2.80
N TYR A 37 -16.19 25.59 -1.65
CA TYR A 37 -16.58 26.16 -0.35
C TYR A 37 -15.39 26.68 0.46
N TRP A 38 -14.16 26.22 0.16
CA TRP A 38 -12.99 26.32 1.04
C TRP A 38 -12.04 27.48 0.77
N GLY A 39 -12.33 28.36 -0.21
CA GLY A 39 -11.53 29.56 -0.50
C GLY A 39 -11.33 30.54 0.68
N LYS A 40 -11.91 30.26 1.87
CA LYS A 40 -11.82 31.04 3.11
C LYS A 40 -10.86 30.46 4.17
N PHE A 41 -10.27 29.29 3.95
CA PHE A 41 -9.37 28.64 4.92
C PHE A 41 -7.90 28.70 4.48
N ASN A 42 -6.97 28.72 5.45
CA ASN A 42 -5.52 28.88 5.21
C ASN A 42 -4.84 27.72 4.44
N MET A 43 -5.54 26.60 4.21
CA MET A 43 -5.01 25.41 3.53
C MET A 43 -6.02 24.85 2.53
N THR A 44 -5.55 24.45 1.35
CA THR A 44 -6.38 23.83 0.30
C THR A 44 -6.74 22.39 0.67
N VAL A 45 -7.81 21.87 0.07
CA VAL A 45 -8.26 20.48 0.28
C VAL A 45 -7.16 19.49 -0.14
N ASP A 46 -6.43 19.80 -1.22
CA ASP A 46 -5.32 18.99 -1.73
C ASP A 46 -4.18 18.84 -0.71
N LYS A 47 -3.83 19.93 -0.01
CA LYS A 47 -2.80 19.89 1.03
C LYS A 47 -3.24 19.01 2.22
N PHE A 48 -4.53 19.03 2.56
CA PHE A 48 -5.06 18.16 3.62
C PHE A 48 -5.03 16.69 3.22
N THR A 49 -5.53 16.36 2.02
CA THR A 49 -5.56 14.98 1.52
C THR A 49 -4.16 14.42 1.37
N ASP A 50 -3.21 15.19 0.85
CA ASP A 50 -1.80 14.80 0.79
C ASP A 50 -1.21 14.49 2.16
N CYS A 51 -1.54 15.30 3.17
CA CYS A 51 -1.10 15.10 4.55
C CYS A 51 -1.64 13.78 5.12
N GLU A 52 -2.94 13.52 4.96
CA GLU A 52 -3.58 12.27 5.38
C GLU A 52 -2.99 11.05 4.65
N ARG A 53 -2.79 11.15 3.33
CA ARG A 53 -2.21 10.08 2.51
C ARG A 53 -0.80 9.73 2.96
N ARG A 54 0.08 10.72 3.14
CA ARG A 54 1.46 10.51 3.61
C ARG A 54 1.51 9.83 4.97
N ASN A 55 0.60 10.20 5.88
CA ASN A 55 0.52 9.60 7.21
C ASN A 55 0.09 8.15 7.17
N ILE A 56 -0.99 7.85 6.45
CA ILE A 56 -1.43 6.46 6.30
C ILE A 56 -0.36 5.64 5.59
N ARG A 57 0.28 6.20 4.56
CA ARG A 57 1.37 5.54 3.85
C ARG A 57 2.53 5.20 4.79
N GLY A 58 2.94 6.10 5.69
CA GLY A 58 3.93 5.80 6.72
C GLY A 58 3.47 4.69 7.66
N LEU A 59 2.28 4.81 8.25
CA LEU A 59 1.76 3.87 9.25
C LEU A 59 1.53 2.47 8.69
N ARG A 60 0.85 2.40 7.54
CA ARG A 60 0.53 1.14 6.87
C ARG A 60 1.71 0.58 6.09
N GLY A 61 2.62 1.44 5.61
CA GLY A 61 3.87 1.05 4.97
C GLY A 61 4.74 0.19 5.87
N GLN A 62 4.85 0.52 7.16
CA GLN A 62 5.57 -0.33 8.14
C GLN A 62 4.93 -1.71 8.31
N VAL A 63 3.60 -1.76 8.35
CA VAL A 63 2.86 -3.03 8.41
C VAL A 63 3.11 -3.84 7.14
N PHE A 64 3.09 -3.20 5.96
CA PHE A 64 3.46 -3.83 4.70
C PHE A 64 4.87 -4.42 4.74
N ILE A 65 5.88 -3.66 5.19
CA ILE A 65 7.27 -4.16 5.29
C ILE A 65 7.35 -5.37 6.20
N LYS A 66 6.68 -5.33 7.36
CA LYS A 66 6.64 -6.47 8.28
C LYS A 66 6.05 -7.71 7.60
N MET A 67 4.89 -7.59 6.97
CA MET A 67 4.24 -8.71 6.27
C MET A 67 5.08 -9.22 5.09
N ALA A 68 5.74 -8.33 4.36
CA ALA A 68 6.62 -8.69 3.26
C ALA A 68 7.82 -9.53 3.75
N ARG A 69 8.44 -9.14 4.88
CA ARG A 69 9.50 -9.93 5.52
C ARG A 69 8.99 -11.30 5.96
N GLU A 70 7.86 -11.35 6.67
CA GLU A 70 7.23 -12.62 7.09
C GLU A 70 6.93 -13.55 5.91
N PHE A 71 6.46 -12.99 4.79
CA PHE A 71 6.22 -13.76 3.56
C PHE A 71 7.52 -14.31 2.96
N LEU A 72 8.57 -13.49 2.86
CA LEU A 72 9.87 -13.92 2.34
C LEU A 72 10.54 -14.98 3.23
N GLU A 73 10.30 -14.95 4.54
CA GLU A 73 10.78 -15.95 5.50
C GLU A 73 9.87 -17.19 5.60
N SER A 74 8.73 -17.20 4.91
CA SER A 74 7.81 -18.33 4.93
C SER A 74 8.42 -19.58 4.28
N ASN A 75 7.92 -20.76 4.66
CA ASN A 75 8.36 -22.04 4.09
C ASN A 75 8.17 -22.14 2.56
N TYR A 76 7.26 -21.34 1.99
CA TYR A 76 7.04 -21.28 0.54
C TYR A 76 8.20 -20.64 -0.20
N VAL A 77 8.93 -19.72 0.45
CA VAL A 77 10.00 -18.94 -0.18
C VAL A 77 11.36 -19.40 0.35
N LYS A 78 11.54 -19.52 1.66
CA LYS A 78 12.86 -19.69 2.30
C LYS A 78 13.70 -20.91 1.86
N ASN A 79 13.07 -21.92 1.26
CA ASN A 79 13.71 -23.15 0.82
C ASN A 79 13.85 -23.25 -0.72
N THR A 80 13.59 -22.17 -1.45
CA THR A 80 13.70 -22.14 -2.91
C THR A 80 15.03 -21.52 -3.33
N LYS A 81 15.48 -21.79 -4.56
CA LYS A 81 16.67 -21.13 -5.09
C LYS A 81 16.48 -19.62 -5.19
N TYR A 82 15.25 -19.17 -5.50
CA TYR A 82 14.88 -17.75 -5.46
C TYR A 82 15.29 -17.06 -4.15
N TYR A 83 15.06 -17.70 -2.99
CA TYR A 83 15.46 -17.12 -1.70
C TYR A 83 16.98 -16.94 -1.60
N ASN A 84 17.75 -17.98 -1.92
CA ASN A 84 19.21 -17.94 -1.80
C ASN A 84 19.85 -16.90 -2.73
N ASP A 85 19.31 -16.72 -3.93
CA ASP A 85 19.86 -15.82 -4.94
C ASP A 85 19.39 -14.36 -4.77
N THR A 86 18.23 -14.13 -4.15
CA THR A 86 17.53 -12.82 -4.24
C THR A 86 17.25 -12.15 -2.88
N ILE A 87 17.37 -12.86 -1.75
CA ILE A 87 16.99 -12.32 -0.43
C ILE A 87 17.83 -11.11 0.00
N LYS A 88 19.11 -11.05 -0.40
CA LYS A 88 19.98 -9.90 -0.06
C LYS A 88 19.45 -8.60 -0.66
N GLY A 89 19.07 -8.61 -1.94
CA GLY A 89 18.51 -7.44 -2.63
C GLY A 89 17.15 -7.03 -2.07
N TRP A 90 16.29 -8.00 -1.75
CA TRP A 90 14.99 -7.72 -1.11
C TRP A 90 15.14 -7.12 0.29
N ASN A 91 16.06 -7.64 1.11
CA ASN A 91 16.29 -7.10 2.45
C ASN A 91 16.82 -5.66 2.41
N GLU A 92 17.72 -5.34 1.49
CA GLU A 92 18.21 -3.97 1.27
C GLU A 92 17.07 -3.03 0.82
N CYS A 93 16.23 -3.48 -0.11
CA CYS A 93 15.06 -2.73 -0.59
C CYS A 93 14.05 -2.48 0.54
N LEU A 94 13.64 -3.53 1.27
CA LEU A 94 12.69 -3.44 2.36
C LEU A 94 13.22 -2.58 3.51
N THR A 95 14.52 -2.63 3.81
CA THR A 95 15.16 -1.76 4.80
C THR A 95 15.14 -0.30 4.35
N THR A 96 15.41 -0.03 3.07
CA THR A 96 15.34 1.32 2.51
C THR A 96 13.92 1.89 2.59
N LEU A 97 12.90 1.07 2.28
CA LEU A 97 11.51 1.47 2.39
C LEU A 97 11.07 1.68 3.84
N ASP A 98 11.50 0.82 4.77
CA ASP A 98 11.23 0.96 6.20
C ASP A 98 11.76 2.31 6.71
N ASN A 99 13.02 2.63 6.40
CA ASN A 99 13.63 3.91 6.77
C ASN A 99 12.82 5.11 6.25
N LYS A 100 12.37 5.06 4.97
CA LYS A 100 11.52 6.11 4.39
C LYS A 100 10.18 6.24 5.12
N PHE A 101 9.54 5.14 5.49
CA PHE A 101 8.28 5.19 6.24
C PHE A 101 8.49 5.71 7.67
N GLN A 102 9.58 5.32 8.34
CA GLN A 102 9.97 5.86 9.64
C GLN A 102 10.20 7.38 9.58
N GLU A 103 10.88 7.88 8.54
CA GLU A 103 11.06 9.32 8.32
C GLU A 103 9.73 10.04 8.11
N LEU A 104 8.82 9.49 7.29
CA LEU A 104 7.50 10.05 7.08
C LEU A 104 6.71 10.20 8.38
N LEU A 105 6.79 9.21 9.28
CA LEU A 105 6.14 9.24 10.59
C LEU A 105 6.78 10.23 11.56
N LYS A 106 8.11 10.37 11.54
CA LYS A 106 8.83 11.36 12.36
C LYS A 106 8.43 12.80 12.03
N HIS A 107 8.13 13.08 10.76
CA HIS A 107 7.82 14.43 10.28
C HIS A 107 6.32 14.75 10.23
N ASN A 108 5.43 13.74 10.28
CA ASN A 108 4.00 13.94 10.10
C ASN A 108 3.20 13.09 11.11
N GLY A 109 2.86 13.65 12.27
CA GLY A 109 1.84 13.04 13.12
C GLY A 109 0.44 13.29 12.54
N LEU A 110 -0.49 12.33 12.60
CA LEU A 110 -1.90 12.55 12.23
C LEU A 110 -2.53 13.77 12.93
N LEU A 111 -2.01 14.12 14.10
CA LEU A 111 -2.39 15.31 14.86
C LEU A 111 -2.04 16.61 14.10
N TYR A 112 -0.93 16.64 13.34
CA TYR A 112 -0.54 17.79 12.52
C TYR A 112 -1.58 18.06 11.42
N CYS A 113 -1.95 17.04 10.63
CA CYS A 113 -2.95 17.22 9.56
C CYS A 113 -4.30 17.70 10.10
N ARG A 114 -4.72 17.20 11.28
CA ARG A 114 -5.97 17.62 11.93
C ARG A 114 -5.90 19.03 12.51
N ASN A 115 -4.77 19.42 13.10
CA ASN A 115 -4.57 20.75 13.67
C ASN A 115 -4.46 21.86 12.62
N LEU A 116 -4.12 21.51 11.38
CA LEU A 116 -4.08 22.44 10.25
C LEU A 116 -5.46 22.92 9.80
N VAL A 117 -6.54 22.30 10.30
CA VAL A 117 -7.92 22.66 9.96
C VAL A 117 -8.64 23.13 11.22
N LYS A 118 -8.36 24.37 11.64
CA LYS A 118 -9.09 25.02 12.73
C LYS A 118 -10.57 25.18 12.32
N GLY A 119 -11.49 24.60 13.10
CA GLY A 119 -12.94 24.75 12.92
C GLY A 119 -13.62 23.72 12.00
N SER A 120 -12.96 22.57 11.74
CA SER A 120 -13.39 21.43 10.90
C SER A 120 -14.88 21.37 10.55
N PRO A 121 -15.28 21.79 9.33
CA PRO A 121 -16.60 21.46 8.79
C PRO A 121 -16.75 19.94 8.74
N SER A 122 -17.95 19.42 9.03
CA SER A 122 -18.27 17.98 9.02
C SER A 122 -17.78 17.24 7.76
N ASN A 123 -17.72 17.93 6.61
CA ASN A 123 -17.30 17.37 5.32
C ASN A 123 -15.80 16.99 5.22
N ILE A 124 -14.92 17.54 6.08
CA ILE A 124 -13.49 17.18 6.04
C ILE A 124 -13.20 15.76 6.54
N ASN A 125 -14.01 15.27 7.46
CA ASN A 125 -13.87 13.90 7.94
C ASN A 125 -14.21 12.89 6.83
N GLY A 126 -15.14 13.26 5.94
CA GLY A 126 -15.49 12.47 4.75
C GLY A 126 -14.30 12.33 3.80
N ILE A 127 -13.67 13.45 3.41
CA ILE A 127 -12.54 13.40 2.48
C ILE A 127 -11.32 12.69 3.08
N GLY A 128 -11.06 12.90 4.37
CA GLY A 128 -10.01 12.16 5.09
C GLY A 128 -10.29 10.66 5.08
N THR A 129 -11.53 10.24 5.28
CA THR A 129 -11.89 8.81 5.25
C THR A 129 -11.64 8.18 3.87
N ILE A 130 -11.99 8.87 2.79
CA ILE A 130 -11.75 8.40 1.42
C ILE A 130 -10.24 8.31 1.15
N ALA A 131 -9.47 9.36 1.50
CA ALA A 131 -8.02 9.38 1.31
C ALA A 131 -7.30 8.23 2.05
N ARG A 132 -7.72 7.93 3.29
CA ARG A 132 -7.16 6.82 4.07
C ARG A 132 -7.50 5.45 3.46
N LYS A 133 -8.74 5.31 2.95
CA LYS A 133 -9.19 4.09 2.28
C LYS A 133 -8.37 3.85 1.00
N LEU A 134 -8.24 4.87 0.15
CA LEU A 134 -7.46 4.81 -1.09
C LEU A 134 -6.02 4.33 -0.84
N GLU A 135 -5.29 4.95 0.10
CA GLU A 135 -3.92 4.52 0.38
C GLU A 135 -3.83 3.11 0.96
N THR A 136 -4.85 2.67 1.70
CA THR A 136 -4.92 1.28 2.20
C THR A 136 -5.10 0.29 1.04
N GLU A 137 -5.93 0.63 0.06
CA GLU A 137 -6.17 -0.18 -1.15
C GLU A 137 -4.91 -0.24 -2.02
N ILE A 138 -4.23 0.88 -2.24
CA ILE A 138 -2.95 0.95 -2.99
C ILE A 138 -1.87 0.08 -2.33
N LEU A 139 -1.69 0.19 -1.01
CA LEU A 139 -0.69 -0.62 -0.31
C LEU A 139 -1.02 -2.12 -0.35
N SER A 140 -2.31 -2.46 -0.24
CA SER A 140 -2.76 -3.85 -0.37
C SER A 140 -2.50 -4.39 -1.78
N PHE A 141 -2.79 -3.59 -2.82
CA PHE A 141 -2.51 -3.94 -4.21
C PHE A 141 -1.02 -4.21 -4.42
N ASN A 142 -0.14 -3.32 -3.93
CA ASN A 142 1.31 -3.50 -4.01
C ASN A 142 1.78 -4.76 -3.27
N GLY A 143 1.15 -5.09 -2.14
CA GLY A 143 1.41 -6.34 -1.41
C GLY A 143 1.11 -7.58 -2.22
N TYR A 144 -0.09 -7.66 -2.80
CA TYR A 144 -0.45 -8.78 -3.67
C TYR A 144 0.43 -8.85 -4.92
N HIS A 145 0.79 -7.72 -5.51
CA HIS A 145 1.66 -7.67 -6.68
C HIS A 145 3.04 -8.26 -6.38
N MET A 146 3.64 -7.88 -5.25
CA MET A 146 4.90 -8.46 -4.79
C MET A 146 4.77 -9.98 -4.59
N MET A 147 3.72 -10.44 -3.91
CA MET A 147 3.54 -11.88 -3.65
C MET A 147 3.39 -12.67 -4.95
N VAL A 148 2.56 -12.18 -5.89
CA VAL A 148 2.35 -12.84 -7.19
C VAL A 148 3.64 -12.92 -7.97
N TYR A 149 4.42 -11.84 -8.01
CA TYR A 149 5.72 -11.82 -8.67
C TYR A 149 6.64 -12.92 -8.11
N VAL A 150 6.83 -12.97 -6.79
CA VAL A 150 7.70 -13.97 -6.14
C VAL A 150 7.21 -15.40 -6.38
N LEU A 151 5.90 -15.64 -6.24
CA LEU A 151 5.34 -16.99 -6.42
C LEU A 151 5.45 -17.49 -7.86
N LYS A 152 5.39 -16.60 -8.86
CA LYS A 152 5.58 -16.96 -10.27
C LYS A 152 7.02 -17.36 -10.56
N GLU A 153 8.01 -16.61 -10.06
CA GLU A 153 9.43 -16.96 -10.19
C GLU A 153 9.72 -18.35 -9.59
N ILE A 154 9.17 -18.63 -8.41
CA ILE A 154 9.28 -19.95 -7.77
C ILE A 154 8.60 -21.04 -8.60
N LEU A 155 7.41 -20.76 -9.15
CA LEU A 155 6.69 -21.71 -9.97
C LEU A 155 7.50 -22.09 -11.23
N GLU A 156 8.06 -21.10 -11.92
CA GLU A 156 8.91 -21.31 -13.09
C GLU A 156 10.13 -22.18 -12.72
N GLU A 157 10.83 -21.89 -11.62
CA GLU A 157 11.94 -22.70 -11.10
C GLU A 157 11.53 -24.17 -10.87
N MET A 158 10.38 -24.41 -10.23
CA MET A 158 9.88 -25.76 -9.96
C MET A 158 9.57 -26.52 -11.26
N GLU A 159 8.98 -25.84 -12.24
CA GLU A 159 8.67 -26.43 -13.56
C GLU A 159 9.94 -26.76 -14.36
N TYR A 160 10.94 -25.88 -14.34
CA TYR A 160 12.24 -26.13 -14.98
C TYR A 160 13.04 -27.26 -14.33
N SER A 161 12.92 -27.45 -13.01
CA SER A 161 13.64 -28.50 -12.27
C SER A 161 12.98 -29.88 -12.34
N GLY A 162 11.85 -30.02 -13.05
CA GLY A 162 11.11 -31.28 -13.15
C GLY A 162 10.31 -31.65 -11.88
N THR A 163 10.22 -30.74 -10.92
CA THR A 163 9.43 -30.93 -9.70
C THR A 163 7.95 -30.80 -10.02
N THR A 164 7.14 -31.82 -9.71
CA THR A 164 5.71 -31.79 -10.02
C THR A 164 4.99 -30.80 -9.09
N VAL A 165 4.52 -29.69 -9.65
CA VAL A 165 3.73 -28.68 -8.92
C VAL A 165 2.31 -29.20 -8.75
N LYS A 166 1.97 -29.74 -7.57
CA LYS A 166 0.58 -30.01 -7.20
C LYS A 166 -0.13 -28.76 -6.72
#